data_AF-A0A6J1J8X0-F1
#
_entry.id   AF-A0A6J1J8X0-F1
#
_cell.length_a   1.000
_cell.length_b   1.000
_cell.length_c   1.000
_cell.angle_alpha   90.00
_cell.angle_beta   90.00
_cell.angle_gamma   90.00
#
_symmetry.space_group_name_H-M   'P 1'
#
loop_
_entity.id
_entity.type
_entity.pdbx_description
1 polymer ?
#
loop_
_entity_poly.entity_id
_entity_poly.type
_entity_poly.pdbx_seq_one_letter_code
_entity_poly.pdbx_strand_id
1 'polypeptide(L)'
;MKKFIREVHCELEMVYVGQMCLSWEFIRWQYEKALDLWESQPHTRLHHYNQVADDFQQFQILLQRFLENEAFQGPRLQNYVKNRFVARNLLQVSVIREDKTRDRRKARRGKEDGYEAITSDMLVEILQESIRVIWQFIRADKDHSNTTKHSKKFQAELQNPADKQLLTEIQTDLQKKEKKVKEIMRSGDCILKKLQKKEKGGDLCFLSKVDMKLVGRVLKMSRITTDQLIWCRNKLNRISFFNTQIHVHPSFFLFPCSC
;
A
#
# COMPACT_ATOMS: atom_id res chain seq x y z
N MET A 1 -23.15 19.59 -17.92
CA MET A 1 -22.01 19.96 -17.05
C MET A 1 -21.91 19.09 -15.79
N LYS A 2 -22.92 19.02 -14.91
CA LYS A 2 -22.86 18.22 -13.66
C LYS A 2 -22.57 16.71 -13.85
N LYS A 3 -23.17 16.07 -14.88
CA LYS A 3 -22.92 14.65 -15.21
C LYS A 3 -21.45 14.40 -15.62
N PHE A 4 -20.89 15.28 -16.44
CA PHE A 4 -19.50 15.19 -16.89
C PHE A 4 -18.51 15.35 -15.74
N ILE A 5 -18.73 16.34 -14.86
CA ILE A 5 -17.87 16.54 -13.68
C ILE A 5 -17.87 15.31 -12.77
N ARG A 6 -19.04 14.69 -12.58
CA ARG A 6 -19.16 13.45 -11.80
C ARG A 6 -18.39 12.30 -12.46
N GLU A 7 -18.52 12.14 -13.78
CA GLU A 7 -17.82 11.11 -14.53
C GLU A 7 -16.30 11.23 -14.39
N VAL A 8 -15.77 12.44 -14.63
CA VAL A 8 -14.34 12.73 -14.47
C VAL A 8 -13.89 12.48 -13.02
N HIS A 9 -14.71 12.83 -12.03
CA HIS A 9 -14.38 12.56 -10.63
C HIS A 9 -14.27 11.06 -10.35
N CYS A 10 -15.21 10.25 -10.83
CA CYS A 10 -15.17 8.79 -10.68
C CYS A 10 -13.91 8.20 -11.32
N GLU A 11 -13.56 8.63 -12.54
CA GLU A 11 -12.36 8.18 -13.25
C GLU A 11 -11.07 8.56 -12.51
N LEU A 12 -10.97 9.79 -12.00
CA LEU A 12 -9.81 10.22 -11.22
C LEU A 12 -9.70 9.44 -9.90
N GLU A 13 -10.83 9.20 -9.23
CA GLU A 13 -10.88 8.41 -8.00
C GLU A 13 -10.40 6.97 -8.26
N MET A 14 -10.86 6.35 -9.35
CA MET A 14 -10.41 5.02 -9.78
C MET A 14 -8.90 4.96 -9.98
N VAL A 15 -8.32 5.93 -10.69
CA VAL A 15 -6.87 6.02 -10.90
C VAL A 15 -6.13 6.20 -9.57
N TYR A 16 -6.62 7.06 -8.67
CA TYR A 16 -6.02 7.27 -7.37
C TYR A 16 -6.03 6.01 -6.49
N VAL A 17 -7.21 5.41 -6.30
CA VAL A 17 -7.38 4.21 -5.46
C VAL A 17 -6.65 3.03 -6.07
N GLY A 18 -6.73 2.84 -7.39
CA GLY A 18 -6.02 1.78 -8.08
C GLY A 18 -4.51 1.89 -7.93
N GLN A 19 -3.93 3.09 -8.09
CA GLN A 19 -2.50 3.32 -7.88
C GLN A 19 -2.08 3.07 -6.43
N MET A 20 -2.92 3.45 -5.46
CA MET A 20 -2.67 3.16 -4.04
C MET A 20 -2.68 1.65 -3.75
N CYS A 21 -3.66 0.90 -4.28
CA CYS A 21 -3.74 -0.55 -4.16
C CYS A 21 -2.55 -1.24 -4.83
N LEU A 22 -2.18 -0.84 -6.05
CA LEU A 22 -1.04 -1.41 -6.77
C LEU A 22 0.28 -1.13 -6.06
N SER A 23 0.49 0.09 -5.55
CA SER A 23 1.67 0.44 -4.77
C SER A 23 1.85 -0.47 -3.57
N TRP A 24 0.75 -0.77 -2.87
CA TRP A 24 0.76 -1.66 -1.73
C TRP A 24 1.13 -3.11 -2.10
N GLU A 25 0.57 -3.65 -3.18
CA GLU A 25 0.97 -5.00 -3.65
C GLU A 25 2.44 -5.04 -4.05
N PHE A 26 2.90 -4.04 -4.79
CA PHE A 26 4.27 -3.98 -5.28
C PHE A 26 5.27 -3.83 -4.15
N ILE A 27 5.05 -2.94 -3.18
CA ILE A 27 6.01 -2.75 -2.08
C ILE A 27 6.10 -3.98 -1.19
N ARG A 28 4.97 -4.67 -0.94
CA ARG A 28 4.97 -5.94 -0.23
C ARG A 28 5.78 -6.99 -0.99
N TRP A 29 5.59 -7.08 -2.31
CA TRP A 29 6.37 -8.00 -3.14
C TRP A 29 7.87 -7.68 -3.14
N GLN A 30 8.26 -6.40 -3.23
CA GLN A 30 9.67 -6.00 -3.12
C GLN A 30 10.24 -6.35 -1.75
N TYR A 31 9.46 -6.20 -0.68
CA TYR A 31 9.89 -6.58 0.67
C TYR A 31 10.13 -8.09 0.80
N GLU A 32 9.21 -8.92 0.32
CA GLU A 32 9.39 -10.38 0.27
C GLU A 32 10.65 -10.75 -0.54
N LYS A 33 10.85 -10.13 -1.71
CA LYS A 33 12.05 -10.32 -2.52
C LYS A 33 13.34 -9.88 -1.81
N ALA A 34 13.31 -8.80 -1.04
CA ALA A 34 14.47 -8.33 -0.28
C ALA A 34 14.84 -9.28 0.86
N LEU A 35 13.85 -9.89 1.51
CA LEU A 35 14.06 -10.94 2.50
C LEU A 35 14.73 -12.17 1.88
N ASP A 36 14.23 -12.64 0.73
CA ASP A 36 14.85 -13.76 0.00
C ASP A 36 16.31 -13.47 -0.37
N LEU A 37 16.59 -12.24 -0.84
CA LEU A 37 17.95 -11.79 -1.16
C LEU A 37 18.86 -11.73 0.06
N TRP A 38 18.32 -11.33 1.22
CA TRP A 38 19.07 -11.28 2.48
C TRP A 38 19.36 -12.69 3.02
N GLU A 39 18.39 -13.62 2.95
CA GLU A 39 18.55 -15.00 3.42
C GLU A 39 19.47 -15.85 2.52
N SER A 40 19.48 -15.60 1.20
CA SER A 40 20.25 -16.37 0.23
C SER A 40 21.73 -15.97 0.10
N GLN A 41 22.23 -15.03 0.91
CA GLN A 41 23.56 -14.46 0.72
C GLN A 41 24.70 -15.29 1.34
N PRO A 42 25.68 -15.75 0.53
CA PRO A 42 26.97 -16.14 1.06
C PRO A 42 27.75 -14.88 1.47
N HIS A 43 28.38 -14.92 2.65
CA HIS A 43 29.16 -13.82 3.27
C HIS A 43 30.31 -13.22 2.42
N THR A 44 30.49 -13.67 1.18
CA THR A 44 31.64 -13.39 0.31
C THR A 44 31.33 -12.40 -0.83
N ARG A 45 30.06 -12.12 -1.16
CA ARG A 45 29.69 -11.23 -2.28
C ARG A 45 29.01 -9.96 -1.80
N LEU A 46 29.73 -8.84 -1.87
CA LEU A 46 29.17 -7.52 -1.59
C LEU A 46 28.30 -7.07 -2.78
N HIS A 47 26.99 -7.20 -2.62
CA HIS A 47 26.01 -6.63 -3.54
C HIS A 47 25.75 -5.16 -3.16
N HIS A 48 25.55 -4.30 -4.16
CA HIS A 48 25.28 -2.87 -3.97
C HIS A 48 23.87 -2.56 -4.47
N TYR A 49 23.08 -1.92 -3.61
CA TYR A 49 21.69 -1.53 -3.91
C TYR A 49 21.47 -0.02 -3.77
N ASN A 50 22.52 0.80 -3.92
CA ASN A 50 22.47 2.23 -3.65
C ASN A 50 21.43 2.94 -4.52
N GLN A 51 21.34 2.60 -5.81
CA GLN A 51 20.37 3.24 -6.70
C GLN A 51 18.92 2.96 -6.28
N VAL A 52 18.64 1.71 -5.92
CA VAL A 52 17.30 1.30 -5.50
C VAL A 52 16.96 1.85 -4.12
N ALA A 53 17.95 1.97 -3.23
CA ALA A 53 17.78 2.63 -1.94
C ALA A 53 17.39 4.10 -2.10
N ASP A 54 18.07 4.84 -2.98
CA ASP A 54 17.74 6.22 -3.30
C ASP A 54 16.30 6.33 -3.84
N ASP A 55 15.89 5.42 -4.72
CA ASP A 55 14.52 5.38 -5.25
C ASP A 55 13.47 5.18 -4.12
N PHE A 56 13.73 4.27 -3.18
CA PHE A 56 12.82 4.03 -2.05
C PHE A 56 12.79 5.22 -1.08
N GLN A 57 13.92 5.90 -0.86
CA GLN A 57 13.95 7.15 -0.09
C GLN A 57 13.15 8.25 -0.78
N GLN A 58 13.26 8.39 -2.11
CA GLN A 58 12.42 9.33 -2.85
C GLN A 58 10.93 8.97 -2.75
N PHE A 59 10.58 7.69 -2.83
CA PHE A 59 9.21 7.24 -2.58
C PHE A 59 8.70 7.65 -1.20
N GLN A 60 9.50 7.47 -0.14
CA GLN A 60 9.16 7.90 1.22
C GLN A 60 8.93 9.41 1.30
N ILE A 61 9.87 10.20 0.78
CA ILE A 61 9.83 11.67 0.78
C ILE A 61 8.57 12.18 0.09
N LEU A 62 8.21 11.62 -1.07
CA LEU A 62 7.03 12.05 -1.83
C LEU A 62 5.73 11.83 -1.04
N LEU A 63 5.60 10.70 -0.36
CA LEU A 63 4.41 10.41 0.44
C LEU A 63 4.35 11.25 1.72
N GLN A 64 5.49 11.44 2.40
CA GLN A 64 5.56 12.29 3.59
C GLN A 64 5.23 13.74 3.24
N ARG A 65 5.86 14.30 2.20
CA ARG A 65 5.56 15.66 1.72
C ARG A 65 4.11 15.83 1.32
N PHE A 66 3.51 14.81 0.68
CA PHE A 66 2.10 14.84 0.35
C PHE A 66 1.23 14.98 1.60
N LEU A 67 1.51 14.20 2.64
CA LEU A 67 0.77 14.22 3.91
C LEU A 67 0.98 15.51 4.71
N GLU A 68 2.20 16.00 4.79
CA GLU A 68 2.55 17.25 5.50
C GLU A 68 1.80 18.44 4.91
N ASN A 69 1.72 18.50 3.58
CA ASN A 69 1.07 19.61 2.89
C ASN A 69 -0.45 19.42 2.73
N GLU A 70 -1.00 18.24 3.00
CA GLU A 70 -2.37 17.87 2.65
C GLU A 70 -3.41 18.86 3.19
N ALA A 71 -3.26 19.32 4.43
CA ALA A 71 -4.19 20.24 5.09
C ALA A 71 -4.34 21.58 4.35
N PHE A 72 -3.35 21.98 3.55
CA PHE A 72 -3.31 23.26 2.84
C PHE A 72 -3.66 23.15 1.34
N GLN A 73 -3.84 21.93 0.83
CA GLN A 73 -3.95 21.67 -0.62
C GLN A 73 -5.38 21.33 -1.09
N GLY A 74 -6.37 21.43 -0.19
CA GLY A 74 -7.78 21.16 -0.51
C GLY A 74 -8.12 19.67 -0.57
N PRO A 75 -9.13 19.25 -1.36
CA PRO A 75 -9.57 17.86 -1.41
C PRO A 75 -8.47 16.90 -1.86
N ARG A 76 -8.26 15.81 -1.10
CA ARG A 76 -7.16 14.85 -1.30
C ARG A 76 -7.03 14.35 -2.74
N LEU A 77 -8.14 14.00 -3.39
CA LEU A 77 -8.11 13.52 -4.79
C LEU A 77 -7.56 14.58 -5.75
N GLN A 78 -8.02 15.83 -5.63
CA GLN A 78 -7.55 16.93 -6.48
C GLN A 78 -6.07 17.24 -6.20
N ASN A 79 -5.69 17.22 -4.92
CA ASN A 79 -4.31 17.38 -4.50
C ASN A 79 -3.42 16.27 -5.10
N TYR A 80 -3.87 15.02 -5.07
CA TYR A 80 -3.17 13.89 -5.68
C TYR A 80 -2.95 14.07 -7.17
N VAL A 81 -3.98 14.45 -7.93
CA VAL A 81 -3.86 14.67 -9.38
C VAL A 81 -2.85 15.78 -9.70
N LYS A 82 -2.89 16.89 -8.94
CA LYS A 82 -1.91 17.98 -9.08
C LYS A 82 -0.49 17.51 -8.76
N ASN A 83 -0.29 16.79 -7.67
CA ASN A 83 1.03 16.30 -7.29
C ASN A 83 1.56 15.28 -8.29
N ARG A 84 0.73 14.38 -8.83
CA ARG A 84 1.16 13.40 -9.82
C ARG A 84 1.57 14.03 -11.15
N PHE A 85 1.08 15.23 -11.46
CA PHE A 85 1.55 16.01 -12.61
C PHE A 85 2.98 16.52 -12.42
N VAL A 86 3.33 16.98 -11.22
CA VAL A 86 4.66 17.52 -10.87
C VAL A 86 5.65 16.40 -10.55
N ALA A 87 5.25 15.45 -9.73
CA ALA A 87 6.01 14.29 -9.30
C ALA A 87 5.37 13.01 -9.87
N ARG A 88 5.76 12.65 -11.10
CA ARG A 88 5.18 11.52 -11.84
C ARG A 88 5.33 10.17 -11.15
N ASN A 89 6.32 10.05 -10.27
CA ASN A 89 6.64 8.87 -9.46
C ASN A 89 5.92 8.83 -8.10
N LEU A 90 4.99 9.75 -7.81
CA LEU A 90 4.15 9.65 -6.61
C LEU A 90 3.36 8.33 -6.61
N LEU A 91 3.47 7.55 -5.53
CA LEU A 91 2.94 6.19 -5.45
C LEU A 91 3.53 5.24 -6.52
N GLN A 92 4.77 5.44 -6.97
CA GLN A 92 5.46 4.49 -7.82
C GLN A 92 6.52 3.75 -7.01
N VAL A 93 6.41 2.42 -6.95
CA VAL A 93 7.36 1.55 -6.25
C VAL A 93 8.42 1.07 -7.23
N SER A 94 9.70 1.31 -6.89
CA SER A 94 10.83 0.85 -7.70
C SER A 94 11.05 -0.67 -7.58
N VAL A 95 11.66 -1.24 -8.63
CA VAL A 95 11.99 -2.67 -8.68
C VAL A 95 13.39 -2.89 -8.15
N ILE A 96 13.55 -3.82 -7.20
CA ILE A 96 14.87 -4.20 -6.70
C ILE A 96 15.72 -4.79 -7.83
N ARG A 97 16.85 -4.15 -8.05
CA ARG A 97 17.90 -4.45 -9.02
C ARG A 97 19.24 -4.12 -8.37
N GLU A 98 20.25 -4.93 -8.66
CA GLU A 98 21.60 -4.66 -8.21
C GLU A 98 22.24 -3.54 -9.06
N ASP A 99 23.06 -2.71 -8.44
CA ASP A 99 23.80 -1.66 -9.12
C ASP A 99 24.72 -2.23 -10.21
N LYS A 100 24.77 -1.56 -11.36
CA LYS A 100 25.57 -2.00 -12.51
C LYS A 100 27.06 -1.93 -12.17
N THR A 101 27.86 -2.80 -12.78
CA THR A 101 29.32 -2.89 -12.58
C THR A 101 30.09 -1.60 -12.90
N ARG A 102 29.55 -0.71 -13.76
CA ARG A 102 30.10 0.64 -14.01
C ARG A 102 29.93 1.57 -12.80
N ASP A 103 28.83 1.46 -12.06
CA ASP A 103 28.58 2.25 -10.85
C ASP A 103 29.39 1.73 -9.65
N ARG A 104 29.75 0.43 -9.63
CA ARG A 104 30.72 -0.11 -8.66
C ARG A 104 32.09 0.57 -8.72
N ARG A 105 32.55 1.02 -9.90
CA ARG A 105 33.81 1.79 -10.01
C ARG A 105 33.68 3.20 -9.46
N LYS A 106 32.49 3.82 -9.56
CA LYS A 106 32.19 5.11 -8.91
C LYS A 106 32.08 4.95 -7.39
N ALA A 107 31.42 3.90 -6.90
CA ALA A 107 31.36 3.58 -5.47
C ALA A 107 32.75 3.29 -4.86
N ARG A 108 33.67 2.66 -5.62
CA ARG A 108 35.07 2.50 -5.20
C ARG A 108 35.86 3.81 -5.12
N ARG A 109 35.55 4.81 -5.96
CA ARG A 109 36.13 6.16 -5.84
C ARG A 109 35.45 6.97 -4.72
N GLY A 110 34.13 6.82 -4.55
CA GLY A 110 33.37 7.46 -3.47
C GLY A 110 33.63 6.90 -2.07
N LYS A 111 34.40 5.81 -1.91
CA LYS A 111 34.94 5.41 -0.61
C LYS A 111 35.91 6.44 -0.02
N GLU A 112 36.54 7.28 -0.84
CA GLU A 112 37.30 8.45 -0.37
C GLU A 112 36.37 9.60 0.07
N ASP A 113 35.10 9.60 -0.37
CA ASP A 113 34.07 10.61 -0.06
C ASP A 113 33.04 10.14 1.00
N GLY A 114 33.25 8.98 1.65
CA GLY A 114 32.36 8.47 2.71
C GLY A 114 31.06 7.78 2.26
N TYR A 115 30.91 7.42 0.98
CA TYR A 115 29.73 6.69 0.49
C TYR A 115 29.77 5.20 0.91
N GLU A 116 28.97 4.85 1.92
CA GLU A 116 28.77 3.47 2.35
C GLU A 116 27.89 2.68 1.36
N ALA A 117 28.25 1.42 1.13
CA ALA A 117 27.52 0.53 0.24
C ALA A 117 26.23 0.07 0.90
N ILE A 118 25.08 0.21 0.23
CA ILE A 118 23.83 -0.34 0.75
C ILE A 118 23.83 -1.86 0.56
N THR A 119 23.91 -2.56 1.68
CA THR A 119 23.79 -4.02 1.77
C THR A 119 22.33 -4.46 1.71
N SER A 120 22.07 -5.78 1.62
CA SER A 120 20.67 -6.26 1.60
C SER A 120 19.94 -6.08 2.93
N ASP A 121 20.64 -6.19 4.07
CA ASP A 121 20.04 -5.94 5.38
C ASP A 121 19.60 -4.48 5.50
N MET A 122 20.44 -3.53 5.08
CA MET A 122 20.06 -2.12 4.97
C MET A 122 18.89 -1.91 3.99
N LEU A 123 18.88 -2.60 2.85
CA LEU A 123 17.76 -2.53 1.90
C LEU A 123 16.44 -3.02 2.51
N VAL A 124 16.47 -4.10 3.30
CA VAL A 124 15.30 -4.60 4.03
C VAL A 124 14.78 -3.53 5.00
N GLU A 125 15.65 -2.86 5.75
CA GLU A 125 15.26 -1.78 6.67
C GLU A 125 14.62 -0.59 5.93
N ILE A 126 15.21 -0.17 4.81
CA ILE A 126 14.66 0.90 3.94
C ILE A 126 13.27 0.52 3.44
N LEU A 127 13.05 -0.74 3.05
CA LEU A 127 11.74 -1.24 2.62
C LEU A 127 10.74 -1.28 3.77
N GLN A 128 11.15 -1.69 4.98
CA GLN A 128 10.29 -1.66 6.15
C GLN A 128 9.82 -0.23 6.45
N GLU A 129 10.70 0.77 6.34
CA GLU A 129 10.31 2.16 6.53
C GLU A 129 9.38 2.64 5.41
N SER A 130 9.67 2.26 4.16
CA SER A 130 8.78 2.54 3.01
C SER A 130 7.37 1.95 3.22
N ILE A 131 7.27 0.75 3.78
CA ILE A 131 6.02 0.09 4.18
C ILE A 131 5.28 0.89 5.27
N ARG A 132 6.01 1.42 6.26
CA ARG A 132 5.41 2.26 7.31
C ARG A 132 4.88 3.57 6.73
N VAL A 133 5.63 4.20 5.83
CA VAL A 133 5.24 5.46 5.19
C VAL A 133 4.01 5.29 4.29
N ILE A 134 3.97 4.27 3.42
CA ILE A 134 2.76 4.01 2.61
C ILE A 134 1.56 3.66 3.48
N TRP A 135 1.76 2.96 4.59
CA TRP A 135 0.69 2.71 5.53
C TRP A 135 0.16 4.00 6.18
N GLN A 136 1.02 4.93 6.57
CA GLN A 136 0.59 6.24 7.06
C GLN A 136 -0.23 6.98 5.99
N PHE A 137 0.21 6.90 4.74
CA PHE A 137 -0.52 7.46 3.60
C PHE A 137 -1.92 6.86 3.45
N ILE A 138 -2.03 5.52 3.40
CA ILE A 138 -3.30 4.80 3.27
C ILE A 138 -4.21 5.06 4.47
N ARG A 139 -3.65 5.11 5.68
CA ARG A 139 -4.41 5.37 6.91
C ARG A 139 -4.98 6.79 6.93
N ALA A 140 -4.23 7.77 6.43
CA ALA A 140 -4.64 9.16 6.38
C ALA A 140 -5.75 9.44 5.36
N ASP A 141 -5.97 8.53 4.39
CA ASP A 141 -7.12 8.62 3.48
C ASP A 141 -8.43 8.48 4.27
N LYS A 142 -9.02 9.64 4.57
CA LYS A 142 -10.29 9.76 5.28
C LYS A 142 -11.40 9.58 4.27
N ASP A 143 -12.22 8.57 4.53
CA ASP A 143 -13.45 8.34 3.81
C ASP A 143 -14.28 9.64 3.78
N HIS A 144 -14.72 10.08 2.60
CA HIS A 144 -15.62 11.23 2.45
C HIS A 144 -16.97 11.04 3.18
N SER A 145 -17.23 9.86 3.76
CA SER A 145 -18.40 9.54 4.57
C SER A 145 -18.46 10.26 5.91
N ASN A 146 -17.34 10.70 6.48
CA ASN A 146 -17.30 11.12 7.89
C ASN A 146 -17.59 12.61 8.11
N THR A 147 -17.60 13.42 7.05
CA THR A 147 -17.76 14.89 7.15
C THR A 147 -19.18 15.38 6.89
N THR A 148 -20.11 14.49 6.53
CA THR A 148 -21.50 14.87 6.23
C THR A 148 -22.46 13.93 6.93
N LYS A 149 -23.29 14.47 7.83
CA LYS A 149 -24.42 13.80 8.53
C LYS A 149 -25.54 13.30 7.57
N HIS A 150 -25.24 13.13 6.28
CA HIS A 150 -26.14 12.65 5.21
C HIS A 150 -25.65 11.32 4.61
N SER A 151 -25.12 10.42 5.45
CA SER A 151 -24.54 9.11 5.10
C SER A 151 -25.46 8.15 4.33
N LYS A 152 -26.74 8.47 4.12
CA LYS A 152 -27.65 7.66 3.28
C LYS A 152 -27.50 7.88 1.77
N LYS A 153 -26.69 8.84 1.29
CA LYS A 153 -26.63 9.24 -0.13
C LYS A 153 -25.37 8.86 -0.91
N PHE A 154 -24.37 8.23 -0.29
CA PHE A 154 -23.16 7.74 -0.96
C PHE A 154 -23.01 6.22 -0.81
N GLN A 155 -24.04 5.48 -1.22
CA GLN A 155 -23.76 4.11 -1.67
C GLN A 155 -22.94 4.23 -2.95
N ALA A 156 -21.83 3.49 -3.04
CA ALA A 156 -21.09 3.34 -4.28
C ALA A 156 -22.07 3.01 -5.41
N GLU A 157 -22.02 3.76 -6.51
CA GLU A 157 -22.81 3.47 -7.69
C GLU A 157 -22.30 2.15 -8.27
N LEU A 158 -23.08 1.08 -8.08
CA LEU A 158 -22.77 -0.21 -8.69
C LEU A 158 -22.91 -0.07 -10.20
N GLN A 159 -21.86 -0.41 -10.94
CA GLN A 159 -21.95 -0.46 -12.40
C GLN A 159 -22.97 -1.52 -12.85
N ASN A 160 -23.03 -2.64 -12.13
CA ASN A 160 -24.02 -3.70 -12.33
C ASN A 160 -24.95 -3.81 -11.09
N PRO A 161 -26.25 -3.50 -11.22
CA PRO A 161 -27.22 -3.61 -10.12
C PRO A 161 -27.32 -5.01 -9.49
N ALA A 162 -27.00 -6.08 -10.25
CA ALA A 162 -27.02 -7.46 -9.75
C ALA A 162 -25.96 -7.71 -8.65
N ASP A 163 -24.91 -6.87 -8.58
CA ASP A 163 -23.82 -7.03 -7.63
C ASP A 163 -24.15 -6.55 -6.22
N LYS A 164 -25.37 -6.07 -5.97
CA LYS A 164 -25.79 -5.55 -4.66
C LYS A 164 -25.67 -6.60 -3.55
N GLN A 165 -26.00 -7.84 -3.85
CA GLN A 165 -25.85 -8.93 -2.90
C GLN A 165 -24.36 -9.18 -2.60
N LEU A 166 -23.53 -9.28 -3.63
CA LEU A 166 -22.08 -9.47 -3.51
C LEU A 166 -21.43 -8.35 -2.70
N LEU A 167 -21.78 -7.09 -2.95
CA LEU A 167 -21.30 -5.93 -2.18
C LEU A 167 -21.63 -6.07 -0.69
N THR A 168 -22.87 -6.45 -0.37
CA THR A 168 -23.32 -6.62 1.02
C THR A 168 -22.55 -7.76 1.70
N GLU A 169 -22.37 -8.88 1.03
CA GLU A 169 -21.58 -10.01 1.52
C GLU A 169 -20.15 -9.59 1.84
N ILE A 170 -19.47 -8.90 0.91
CA ILE A 170 -18.09 -8.42 1.09
C ILE A 170 -18.00 -7.41 2.25
N GLN A 171 -18.95 -6.47 2.37
CA GLN A 171 -18.99 -5.52 3.48
C GLN A 171 -19.15 -6.23 4.83
N THR A 172 -19.99 -7.26 4.91
CA THR A 172 -20.14 -8.04 6.15
C THR A 172 -18.89 -8.85 6.48
N ASP A 173 -18.22 -9.44 5.49
CA ASP A 173 -16.96 -10.16 5.69
C ASP A 173 -15.86 -9.22 6.16
N LEU A 174 -15.70 -8.06 5.53
CA LEU A 174 -14.75 -7.02 5.93
C LEU A 174 -14.97 -6.64 7.41
N GLN A 175 -16.21 -6.31 7.80
CA GLN A 175 -16.53 -5.92 9.17
C GLN A 175 -16.23 -7.04 10.18
N LYS A 176 -16.53 -8.30 9.83
CA LYS A 176 -16.23 -9.46 10.68
C LYS A 176 -14.72 -9.61 10.87
N LYS A 177 -13.93 -9.51 9.79
CA LYS A 177 -12.48 -9.66 9.83
C LYS A 177 -11.78 -8.51 10.55
N GLU A 178 -12.25 -7.28 10.36
CA GLU A 178 -11.75 -6.12 11.11
C GLU A 178 -11.98 -6.25 12.62
N LYS A 179 -13.15 -6.76 13.03
CA LYS A 179 -13.44 -7.04 14.45
C LYS A 179 -12.49 -8.10 15.02
N LYS A 180 -12.30 -9.21 14.31
CA LYS A 180 -11.35 -10.27 14.71
C LYS A 180 -9.91 -9.77 14.85
N VAL A 181 -9.42 -8.98 13.89
CA VAL A 181 -8.08 -8.37 13.98
C VAL A 181 -7.98 -7.45 15.20
N LYS A 182 -9.01 -6.62 15.46
CA LYS A 182 -9.05 -5.76 16.65
C LYS A 182 -9.03 -6.55 17.94
N GLU A 183 -9.73 -7.68 18.00
CA GLU A 183 -9.75 -8.58 19.17
C GLU A 183 -8.37 -9.22 19.41
N ILE A 184 -7.74 -9.77 18.37
CA ILE A 184 -6.37 -10.31 18.46
C ILE A 184 -5.39 -9.23 18.95
N MET A 185 -5.56 -7.99 18.49
CA MET A 185 -4.73 -6.86 18.87
C MET A 185 -4.97 -6.30 20.29
N ARG A 186 -6.08 -6.62 20.97
CA ARG A 186 -6.31 -6.18 22.36
C ARG A 186 -5.32 -6.82 23.36
N SER A 187 -4.55 -7.81 22.93
CA SER A 187 -3.47 -8.47 23.69
C SER A 187 -2.19 -7.63 23.88
N GLY A 188 -2.20 -6.33 23.56
CA GLY A 188 -1.30 -5.37 24.22
C GLY A 188 -0.08 -4.84 23.43
N ASP A 189 0.12 -5.20 22.17
CA ASP A 189 1.30 -4.73 21.42
C ASP A 189 0.96 -3.89 20.18
N CYS A 190 1.56 -2.70 20.11
CA CYS A 190 1.46 -1.78 18.99
C CYS A 190 2.11 -2.40 17.73
N ILE A 191 1.42 -2.35 16.59
CA ILE A 191 1.86 -3.01 15.35
C ILE A 191 3.24 -2.54 14.86
N LEU A 192 3.53 -1.25 15.03
CA LEU A 192 4.84 -0.68 14.66
C LEU A 192 5.96 -1.29 15.52
N LYS A 193 5.68 -1.60 16.79
CA LYS A 193 6.64 -2.26 17.69
C LYS A 193 6.84 -3.74 17.32
N LYS A 194 5.84 -4.42 16.77
CA LYS A 194 5.98 -5.82 16.33
C LYS A 194 6.77 -5.97 15.03
N LEU A 195 6.56 -5.07 14.06
CA LEU A 195 7.40 -4.96 12.86
C LEU A 195 8.87 -4.66 13.21
N GLN A 196 9.10 -3.85 14.25
CA GLN A 196 10.46 -3.60 14.77
C GLN A 196 11.08 -4.81 15.47
N LYS A 197 10.27 -5.69 16.07
CA LYS A 197 10.74 -6.85 16.85
C LYS A 197 10.98 -8.13 16.03
N LYS A 198 10.84 -8.10 14.69
CA LYS A 198 10.98 -9.28 13.81
C LYS A 198 10.16 -10.50 14.27
N GLU A 199 8.98 -10.29 14.86
CA GLU A 199 8.07 -11.41 15.21
C GLU A 199 7.31 -11.88 13.97
N LYS A 200 7.47 -13.16 13.59
CA LYS A 200 6.81 -13.78 12.42
C LYS A 200 5.28 -13.56 12.34
N GLY A 201 4.60 -13.35 13.47
CA GLY A 201 3.15 -13.09 13.52
C GLY A 201 2.72 -11.62 13.49
N GLY A 202 3.64 -10.69 13.84
CA GLY A 202 3.36 -9.26 13.88
C GLY A 202 3.17 -8.64 12.50
N ASP A 203 4.01 -9.06 11.56
CA ASP A 203 4.03 -8.58 10.18
C ASP A 203 2.75 -8.99 9.44
N LEU A 204 2.29 -10.23 9.59
CA LEU A 204 1.06 -10.72 8.94
C LEU A 204 -0.18 -9.97 9.42
N CYS A 205 -0.27 -9.66 10.71
CA CYS A 205 -1.37 -8.88 11.27
C CYS A 205 -1.38 -7.45 10.71
N PHE A 206 -0.20 -6.82 10.63
CA PHE A 206 -0.05 -5.50 10.01
C PHE A 206 -0.50 -5.51 8.55
N LEU A 207 0.08 -6.41 7.74
CA LEU A 207 -0.19 -6.50 6.31
C LEU A 207 -1.69 -6.73 6.04
N SER A 208 -2.31 -7.63 6.83
CA SER A 208 -3.76 -7.90 6.77
C SER A 208 -4.60 -6.67 7.09
N LYS A 209 -4.17 -5.85 8.06
CA LYS A 209 -4.87 -4.60 8.41
C LYS A 209 -4.79 -3.57 7.28
N VAL A 210 -3.67 -3.48 6.59
CA VAL A 210 -3.54 -2.60 5.42
C VAL A 210 -4.44 -3.10 4.28
N ASP A 211 -4.42 -4.41 4.00
CA ASP A 211 -5.29 -5.05 3.01
C ASP A 211 -6.77 -4.74 3.28
N MET A 212 -7.24 -4.90 4.52
CA MET A 212 -8.62 -4.56 4.92
C MET A 212 -8.94 -3.07 4.75
N LYS A 213 -7.99 -2.19 5.09
CA LYS A 213 -8.18 -0.74 4.93
C LYS A 213 -8.31 -0.35 3.46
N LEU A 214 -7.53 -0.97 2.57
CA LEU A 214 -7.64 -0.78 1.12
C LEU A 214 -8.96 -1.32 0.57
N VAL A 215 -9.36 -2.55 0.95
CA VAL A 215 -10.68 -3.10 0.59
C VAL A 215 -11.79 -2.16 1.02
N GLY A 216 -11.76 -1.68 2.27
CA GLY A 216 -12.74 -0.72 2.78
C GLY A 216 -12.78 0.58 1.97
N ARG A 217 -11.64 1.04 1.46
CA ARG A 217 -11.56 2.24 0.60
C ARG A 217 -12.13 2.00 -0.80
N VAL A 218 -11.85 0.83 -1.40
CA VAL A 218 -12.38 0.42 -2.72
C VAL A 218 -13.91 0.32 -2.67
N LEU A 219 -14.47 -0.31 -1.63
CA LEU A 219 -15.92 -0.43 -1.44
C LEU A 219 -16.65 0.91 -1.23
N LYS A 220 -15.89 1.98 -0.99
CA LYS A 220 -16.40 3.36 -0.80
C LYS A 220 -16.13 4.28 -1.99
N MET A 221 -15.59 3.76 -3.10
CA MET A 221 -15.45 4.54 -4.32
C MET A 221 -16.83 4.99 -4.84
N SER A 222 -16.86 6.09 -5.57
CA SER A 222 -18.08 6.67 -6.14
C SER A 222 -18.75 5.72 -7.13
N ARG A 223 -17.96 4.94 -7.86
CA ARG A 223 -18.38 3.87 -8.77
C ARG A 223 -17.53 2.63 -8.52
N ILE A 224 -18.15 1.46 -8.55
CA ILE A 224 -17.45 0.18 -8.38
C ILE A 224 -17.88 -0.84 -9.44
N THR A 225 -16.91 -1.56 -9.98
CA THR A 225 -17.11 -2.59 -11.01
C THR A 225 -17.19 -3.99 -10.39
N THR A 226 -17.74 -4.96 -11.13
CA THR A 226 -17.80 -6.36 -10.69
C THR A 226 -16.40 -6.92 -10.41
N ASP A 227 -15.43 -6.63 -11.28
CA ASP A 227 -14.04 -7.10 -11.11
C ASP A 227 -13.41 -6.54 -9.83
N GLN A 228 -13.73 -5.30 -9.45
CA GLN A 228 -13.27 -4.71 -8.19
C GLN A 228 -13.89 -5.36 -6.97
N LEU A 229 -15.16 -5.76 -7.05
CA LEU A 229 -15.80 -6.55 -5.99
C LEU A 229 -15.17 -7.94 -5.87
N ILE A 230 -14.88 -8.59 -7.00
CA ILE A 230 -14.16 -9.87 -7.03
C ILE A 230 -12.75 -9.70 -6.42
N TRP A 231 -12.04 -8.62 -6.77
CA TRP A 231 -10.75 -8.28 -6.17
C TRP A 231 -10.87 -8.13 -4.65
N CYS A 232 -11.85 -7.37 -4.16
CA CYS A 232 -12.11 -7.21 -2.73
C CYS A 232 -12.36 -8.55 -2.03
N ARG A 233 -13.22 -9.40 -2.62
CA ARG A 233 -13.52 -10.74 -2.09
C ARG A 233 -12.27 -11.61 -2.02
N ASN A 234 -11.48 -11.66 -3.10
CA ASN A 234 -10.25 -12.43 -3.15
C ASN A 234 -9.24 -11.93 -2.12
N LYS A 235 -9.08 -10.60 -2.00
CA LYS A 235 -8.19 -9.96 -1.03
C LYS A 235 -8.56 -10.33 0.40
N LEU A 236 -9.84 -10.32 0.74
CA LEU A 236 -10.32 -10.74 2.06
C LEU A 236 -10.15 -12.25 2.27
N ASN A 237 -10.47 -13.09 1.29
CA ASN A 237 -10.39 -14.55 1.41
C ASN A 237 -8.98 -15.06 1.75
N ARG A 238 -7.94 -14.31 1.39
CA ARG A 238 -6.56 -14.62 1.79
C ARG A 238 -6.35 -14.57 3.30
N ILE A 239 -7.13 -13.75 4.00
CA ILE A 239 -7.00 -13.53 5.44
C ILE A 239 -7.92 -14.52 6.14
N SER A 240 -7.32 -15.60 6.63
CA SER A 240 -8.00 -16.61 7.43
C SER A 240 -7.54 -16.52 8.89
N PHE A 241 -8.42 -16.96 9.79
CA PHE A 241 -8.20 -16.91 11.23
C PHE A 241 -8.32 -18.32 11.77
N PHE A 242 -7.25 -18.83 12.37
CA PHE A 242 -7.26 -20.11 13.07
C PHE A 242 -6.93 -19.83 14.54
N ASN A 243 -7.91 -20.05 15.43
CA ASN A 243 -7.85 -19.62 16.83
C ASN A 243 -7.54 -18.11 16.96
N THR A 244 -6.37 -17.78 17.52
CA THR A 244 -5.86 -16.42 17.72
C THR A 244 -4.81 -16.00 16.68
N GLN A 245 -4.51 -16.87 15.70
CA GLN A 245 -3.50 -16.63 14.69
C GLN A 245 -4.12 -16.23 13.34
N ILE A 246 -3.43 -15.32 12.66
CA ILE A 246 -3.78 -14.84 11.32
C ILE A 246 -2.93 -15.61 10.32
N HIS A 247 -3.58 -16.21 9.33
CA HIS A 247 -2.93 -16.82 8.18
C HIS A 247 -3.24 -16.00 6.93
N VAL A 248 -2.22 -15.75 6.12
CA VAL A 248 -2.35 -15.03 4.84
C VAL A 248 -1.82 -15.93 3.73
N HIS A 249 -2.71 -16.38 2.84
CA HIS A 249 -2.28 -17.17 1.68
C HIS A 249 -1.45 -16.30 0.71
N PRO A 250 -0.30 -16.78 0.21
CA PRO A 250 0.49 -16.03 -0.78
C PRO A 250 -0.25 -15.97 -2.11
N SER A 251 -0.37 -14.78 -2.68
CA SER A 251 -0.91 -14.53 -4.01
C SER A 251 -0.66 -13.06 -4.38
N PHE A 252 -0.53 -12.79 -5.67
CA PHE A 252 -0.36 -11.43 -6.19
C PHE A 252 -1.61 -11.05 -6.98
N PHE A 253 -2.30 -9.99 -6.56
CA PHE A 253 -3.56 -9.56 -7.19
C PHE A 253 -3.46 -8.10 -7.62
N LEU A 254 -3.20 -7.91 -8.91
CA LEU A 254 -3.27 -6.58 -9.50
C LEU A 254 -4.70 -6.03 -9.36
N PHE A 255 -4.79 -4.77 -8.95
CA PHE A 255 -6.08 -4.09 -8.86
C PHE A 255 -6.65 -3.87 -10.28
N PRO A 256 -7.91 -4.24 -10.55
CA PRO A 256 -8.53 -4.03 -11.84
C PRO A 256 -8.81 -2.54 -12.06
N CYS A 257 -8.04 -1.94 -12.96
CA CYS A 257 -8.08 -0.51 -13.31
C CYS A 257 -8.89 -0.21 -14.59
N SER A 258 -9.68 -1.17 -15.08
CA SER A 258 -10.46 -1.04 -16.31
C SER A 258 -11.88 -0.56 -16.00
N CYS A 259 -12.43 0.33 -16.83
CA CYS A 259 -13.83 0.77 -16.79
C CYS A 259 -14.72 -0.11 -17.68
#